data_AF-A0A094H2J6-F1
#
_entry.id   AF-A0A094H2J6-F1
#
_cell.length_a   1.000
_cell.length_b   1.000
_cell.length_c   1.000
_cell.angle_alpha   90.00
_cell.angle_beta   90.00
_cell.angle_gamma   90.00
#
_symmetry.space_group_name_H-M   'P 1'
#
loop_
_entity.id
_entity.type
_entity.pdbx_description
1 polymer ?
#
loop_
_entity_poly.entity_id
_entity_poly.type
_entity_poly.pdbx_seq_one_letter_code
_entity_poly.pdbx_strand_id
1 'polypeptide(L)'
;MKKYLEIACFNAPSALIAASAGADRIELCADRSVGGTTPLLADLEAIKAEVKIPVMVMIRPRGGDFIYSNEEFTQMEEDIGRFRELADGFVFGILKDEEGVTVVDKQRNSELVELARPLPCTFHRAVDATSDYHAAIREVAACGFKAVGTGDYAGGRSEEGGAGGASEGDKVRRSGNKKALQA
;
A
#
# COMPACT_ATOMS: atom_id res chain seq x y z
N MET A 1 -10.99 11.63 18.45
CA MET A 1 -10.05 10.56 18.05
C MET A 1 -8.89 11.22 17.32
N LYS A 2 -7.64 10.91 17.68
CA LYS A 2 -6.46 11.35 16.91
C LYS A 2 -6.47 10.60 15.57
N LYS A 3 -6.29 11.30 14.45
CA LYS A 3 -6.14 10.67 13.13
C LYS A 3 -4.73 10.06 13.06
N TYR A 4 -4.62 8.88 12.46
CA TYR A 4 -3.33 8.21 12.22
C TYR A 4 -2.83 8.57 10.83
N LEU A 5 -1.57 8.98 10.71
CA LEU A 5 -0.97 9.39 9.45
C LEU A 5 0.26 8.53 9.11
N GLU A 6 0.13 7.73 8.06
CA GLU A 6 1.27 7.06 7.42
C GLU A 6 1.70 7.85 6.18
N ILE A 7 3.01 7.99 5.96
CA ILE A 7 3.59 8.65 4.79
C ILE A 7 4.52 7.68 4.07
N ALA A 8 4.27 7.46 2.77
CA ALA A 8 5.19 6.74 1.91
C ALA A 8 6.41 7.61 1.57
N CYS A 9 7.60 7.06 1.80
CA CYS A 9 8.89 7.73 1.62
C CYS A 9 9.78 6.91 0.69
N PHE A 10 10.54 7.59 -0.16
CA PHE A 10 11.31 6.95 -1.24
C PHE A 10 12.83 7.15 -1.10
N ASN A 11 13.27 7.65 0.06
CA ASN A 11 14.66 7.84 0.46
C ASN A 11 14.71 8.37 1.91
N ALA A 12 15.89 8.30 2.54
CA ALA A 12 16.11 8.77 3.91
C ALA A 12 15.72 10.25 4.15
N PRO A 13 16.09 11.22 3.29
CA PRO A 13 15.68 12.61 3.47
C PRO A 13 14.15 12.79 3.57
N SER A 14 13.38 12.11 2.72
CA SER A 14 11.91 12.20 2.75
C SER A 14 11.31 11.61 4.02
N ALA A 15 11.89 10.52 4.54
CA ALA A 15 11.48 9.88 5.78
C ALA A 15 11.75 10.77 7.01
N LEU A 16 12.92 11.42 7.06
CA LEU A 16 13.28 12.38 8.10
C LEU A 16 12.33 13.58 8.14
N ILE A 17 12.00 14.11 6.97
CA ILE A 17 11.03 15.20 6.83
C ILE A 17 9.65 14.75 7.30
N ALA A 18 9.18 13.57 6.86
CA ALA A 18 7.88 13.04 7.27
C ALA A 18 7.79 12.85 8.80
N ALA A 19 8.83 12.27 9.40
CA ALA A 19 8.89 12.07 10.85
C ALA A 19 8.87 13.40 11.62
N SER A 20 9.69 14.37 11.22
CA SER A 20 9.74 15.70 11.86
C SER A 20 8.48 16.53 11.64
N ALA A 21 7.74 16.29 10.54
CA ALA A 21 6.45 16.90 10.24
C ALA A 21 5.26 16.24 10.98
N GLY A 22 5.50 15.19 11.77
CA GLY A 22 4.50 14.56 12.62
C GLY A 22 3.75 13.38 11.99
N ALA A 23 4.35 12.67 11.03
CA ALA A 23 3.86 11.35 10.63
C ALA A 23 3.85 10.40 11.84
N ASP A 24 2.82 9.55 11.94
CA ASP A 24 2.75 8.50 12.96
C ASP A 24 3.51 7.23 12.54
N ARG A 25 3.72 7.04 11.23
CA ARG A 25 4.45 5.91 10.63
C ARG A 25 4.98 6.25 9.25
N ILE A 26 6.06 5.59 8.84
CA ILE A 26 6.62 5.66 7.49
C ILE A 26 6.41 4.32 6.78
N GLU A 27 6.06 4.36 5.50
CA GLU A 27 6.23 3.24 4.57
C GLU A 27 7.45 3.55 3.70
N LEU A 28 8.51 2.75 3.83
CA LEU A 28 9.75 2.92 3.06
C LEU A 28 9.70 2.09 1.78
N CYS A 29 9.82 2.78 0.65
CA CYS A 29 9.78 2.23 -0.70
C CYS A 29 11.02 2.65 -1.50
N ALA A 30 11.35 1.90 -2.55
CA ALA A 30 12.15 2.38 -3.67
C ALA A 30 11.26 2.66 -4.89
N ASP A 31 11.87 3.22 -5.95
CA ASP A 31 11.27 3.46 -7.26
C ASP A 31 9.81 3.94 -7.27
N ARG A 32 9.65 5.25 -7.04
CA ARG A 32 8.34 5.92 -7.11
C ARG A 32 7.67 5.78 -8.47
N SER A 33 8.43 5.62 -9.56
CA SER A 33 7.88 5.63 -10.92
C SER A 33 6.98 4.44 -11.21
N VAL A 34 7.20 3.33 -10.48
CA VAL A 34 6.41 2.09 -10.60
C VAL A 34 5.49 1.84 -9.40
N GLY A 35 5.31 2.86 -8.55
CA GLY A 35 4.43 2.81 -7.38
C GLY A 35 5.03 2.17 -6.13
N GLY A 36 6.35 1.97 -6.06
CA GLY A 36 7.01 1.39 -4.89
C GLY A 36 7.58 -0.01 -5.13
N THR A 37 8.86 -0.21 -4.86
CA THR A 37 9.54 -1.51 -4.82
C THR A 37 10.31 -1.69 -3.52
N THR A 38 10.87 -2.87 -3.29
CA THR A 38 11.74 -3.11 -2.13
C THR A 38 12.91 -2.11 -2.10
N PRO A 39 13.13 -1.38 -0.99
CA PRO A 39 14.22 -0.41 -0.85
C PRO A 39 15.60 -1.07 -0.69
N LEU A 40 16.65 -0.26 -0.59
CA LEU A 40 17.96 -0.74 -0.15
C LEU A 40 18.03 -0.83 1.38
N LEU A 41 18.76 -1.82 1.91
CA LEU A 41 18.97 -1.95 3.36
C LEU A 41 19.63 -0.70 3.96
N ALA A 42 20.58 -0.11 3.24
CA ALA A 42 21.27 1.10 3.65
C ALA A 42 20.33 2.31 3.87
N ASP A 43 19.23 2.40 3.10
CA ASP A 43 18.23 3.45 3.31
C ASP A 43 17.51 3.26 4.65
N LEU A 44 17.15 2.02 4.99
CA LEU A 44 16.54 1.72 6.28
C LEU A 44 17.49 1.98 7.44
N GLU A 45 18.76 1.56 7.33
CA GLU A 45 19.80 1.82 8.34
C GLU A 45 19.95 3.32 8.63
N ALA A 46 20.07 4.13 7.57
CA ALA A 46 20.16 5.59 7.69
C ALA A 46 18.92 6.18 8.37
N ILE A 47 17.72 5.71 8.01
CA ILE A 47 16.47 6.18 8.63
C ILE A 47 16.40 5.79 10.10
N LYS A 48 16.68 4.53 10.46
CA LYS A 48 16.57 4.04 11.84
C LYS A 48 17.58 4.67 12.80
N ALA A 49 18.70 5.19 12.28
CA ALA A 49 19.66 5.96 13.08
C ALA A 49 19.02 7.24 13.67
N GLU A 50 18.13 7.89 12.93
CA GLU A 50 17.60 9.22 13.25
C GLU A 50 16.10 9.22 13.60
N VAL A 51 15.32 8.31 13.02
CA VAL A 51 13.86 8.25 13.14
C VAL A 51 13.42 7.22 14.18
N LYS A 52 12.48 7.61 15.05
CA LYS A 52 11.96 6.75 16.14
C LYS A 52 10.51 6.27 15.92
N ILE A 53 9.77 6.88 15.01
CA ILE A 53 8.44 6.36 14.62
C ILE A 53 8.61 5.05 13.85
N PRO A 54 7.58 4.18 13.82
CA PRO A 54 7.66 2.92 13.09
C PRO A 54 7.92 3.13 11.59
N VAL A 55 8.75 2.26 11.02
CA VAL A 55 9.09 2.21 9.60
C VAL A 55 8.72 0.83 9.06
N MET A 56 7.70 0.81 8.20
CA MET A 56 7.27 -0.37 7.47
C MET A 56 8.07 -0.46 6.16
N VAL A 57 8.55 -1.64 5.80
CA VAL A 57 9.34 -1.84 4.58
C VAL A 57 8.49 -2.47 3.49
N MET A 58 8.47 -1.86 2.30
CA MET A 58 7.88 -2.45 1.11
C MET A 58 8.67 -3.71 0.72
N ILE A 59 7.96 -4.81 0.49
CA ILE A 59 8.49 -6.06 -0.06
C ILE A 59 7.78 -6.29 -1.40
N ARG A 60 8.41 -5.80 -2.47
CA ARG A 60 7.87 -5.86 -3.84
C ARG A 60 9.04 -5.89 -4.83
N PRO A 61 9.33 -7.05 -5.45
CA PRO A 61 10.57 -7.26 -6.21
C PRO A 61 10.61 -6.45 -7.51
N ARG A 62 9.45 -6.08 -8.07
CA ARG A 62 9.33 -5.29 -9.31
C ARG A 62 8.05 -4.46 -9.37
N GLY A 63 8.04 -3.51 -10.31
CA GLY A 63 6.83 -2.83 -10.76
C GLY A 63 5.88 -3.74 -11.56
N GLY A 64 4.77 -3.18 -12.02
CA GLY A 64 3.75 -3.89 -12.79
C GLY A 64 2.73 -4.60 -11.91
N ASP A 65 2.33 -5.80 -12.32
CA ASP A 65 1.35 -6.64 -11.61
C ASP A 65 1.87 -7.16 -10.25
N PHE A 66 1.01 -7.97 -9.61
CA PHE A 66 1.26 -8.59 -8.30
C PHE A 66 1.21 -10.12 -8.38
N ILE A 67 1.37 -10.69 -9.58
CA ILE A 67 1.40 -12.14 -9.80
C ILE A 67 2.85 -12.53 -10.02
N TYR A 68 3.45 -13.14 -9.00
CA TYR A 68 4.90 -13.36 -8.95
C TYR A 68 5.30 -14.77 -9.39
N SER A 69 6.47 -14.89 -10.03
CA SER A 69 7.10 -16.19 -10.26
C SER A 69 7.56 -16.82 -8.94
N ASN A 70 8.03 -18.08 -8.99
CA ASN A 70 8.61 -18.71 -7.80
C ASN A 70 9.90 -18.02 -7.35
N GLU A 71 10.72 -17.59 -8.31
CA GLU A 71 11.98 -16.88 -8.05
C GLU A 71 11.73 -15.52 -7.41
N GLU A 72 10.71 -14.79 -7.90
CA GLU A 72 10.28 -13.52 -7.31
C GLU A 72 9.72 -13.72 -5.90
N PHE A 73 9.00 -14.81 -5.66
CA PHE A 73 8.53 -15.16 -4.33
C PHE A 73 9.68 -15.47 -3.36
N THR A 74 10.67 -16.26 -3.79
CA THR A 74 11.89 -16.50 -2.99
C THR A 74 12.64 -15.21 -2.69
N GLN A 75 12.72 -14.28 -3.65
CA GLN A 75 13.32 -12.97 -3.41
C GLN A 75 12.58 -12.19 -2.30
N MET A 76 11.25 -12.27 -2.26
CA MET A 76 10.44 -11.64 -1.20
C MET A 76 10.70 -12.26 0.18
N GLU A 77 10.86 -13.59 0.26
CA GLU A 77 11.23 -14.29 1.49
C GLU A 77 12.61 -13.83 2.00
N GLU A 78 13.59 -13.77 1.11
CA GLU A 78 14.95 -13.29 1.41
C GLU A 78 14.96 -11.83 1.87
N ASP A 79 14.18 -10.97 1.21
CA ASP A 79 14.06 -9.56 1.57
C ASP A 79 13.48 -9.41 2.99
N ILE A 80 12.41 -10.14 3.35
CA ILE A 80 11.88 -10.14 4.71
C ILE A 80 12.97 -10.54 5.71
N GLY A 81 13.72 -11.61 5.40
CA GLY A 81 14.85 -12.06 6.22
C GLY A 81 15.94 -10.99 6.38
N ARG A 82 16.26 -10.25 5.31
CA ARG A 82 17.28 -9.19 5.30
C ARG A 82 16.88 -7.99 6.17
N PHE A 83 15.61 -7.62 6.16
CA PHE A 83 15.13 -6.39 6.80
C PHE A 83 14.62 -6.57 8.24
N ARG A 84 14.34 -7.81 8.68
CA ARG A 84 13.64 -8.10 9.94
C ARG A 84 14.27 -7.49 11.20
N GLU A 85 15.59 -7.31 11.24
CA GLU A 85 16.28 -6.81 12.43
C GLU A 85 16.10 -5.30 12.63
N LEU A 86 15.73 -4.57 11.57
CA LEU A 86 15.60 -3.11 11.58
C LEU A 86 14.19 -2.61 11.27
N ALA A 87 13.41 -3.37 10.51
CA ALA A 87 12.05 -3.02 10.15
C ALA A 87 11.09 -3.13 11.34
N ASP A 88 10.08 -2.26 11.39
CA ASP A 88 9.01 -2.35 12.39
C ASP A 88 7.77 -3.09 11.84
N GLY A 89 7.83 -3.54 10.59
CA GLY A 89 6.80 -4.29 9.88
C GLY A 89 7.01 -4.27 8.38
N PHE A 90 6.16 -4.98 7.66
CA PHE A 90 6.28 -5.17 6.21
C PHE A 90 5.02 -4.81 5.45
N VAL A 91 5.20 -4.43 4.19
CA VAL A 91 4.11 -4.09 3.27
C VAL A 91 4.28 -4.91 2.00
N PHE A 92 3.29 -5.74 1.66
CA PHE A 92 3.31 -6.56 0.44
C PHE A 92 1.90 -7.01 0.06
N GLY A 93 1.75 -7.68 -1.07
CA GLY A 93 0.51 -8.36 -1.41
C GLY A 93 0.67 -9.16 -2.69
N ILE A 94 0.36 -10.45 -2.62
CA ILE A 94 0.51 -11.36 -3.76
C ILE A 94 -0.88 -11.73 -4.29
N LEU A 95 -1.04 -11.65 -5.60
CA LEU A 95 -2.23 -12.10 -6.32
C LEU A 95 -1.89 -13.30 -7.18
N LYS A 96 -2.94 -13.96 -7.67
CA LYS A 96 -2.84 -15.01 -8.68
C LYS A 96 -4.02 -14.90 -9.65
N ASP A 97 -3.81 -15.45 -10.84
CA ASP A 97 -4.87 -15.64 -11.82
C ASP A 97 -5.47 -17.04 -11.63
N GLU A 98 -6.79 -17.09 -11.45
CA GLU A 98 -7.59 -18.31 -11.48
C GLU A 98 -8.58 -18.21 -12.64
N GLU A 99 -8.19 -18.78 -13.79
CA GLU A 99 -9.04 -18.83 -14.98
C GLU A 99 -9.50 -17.45 -15.47
N GLY A 100 -8.61 -16.45 -15.46
CA GLY A 100 -8.91 -15.07 -15.83
C GLY A 100 -9.54 -14.22 -14.72
N VAL A 101 -9.68 -14.78 -13.51
CA VAL A 101 -10.12 -14.07 -12.31
C VAL A 101 -8.90 -13.78 -11.44
N THR A 102 -8.65 -12.50 -11.15
CA THR A 102 -7.54 -12.09 -10.29
C THR A 102 -7.99 -12.14 -8.82
N VAL A 103 -7.37 -13.02 -8.04
CA VAL A 103 -7.69 -13.27 -6.63
C VAL A 103 -6.45 -13.19 -5.74
N VAL A 104 -6.64 -13.18 -4.42
CA VAL A 104 -5.53 -13.18 -3.46
C VAL A 104 -4.83 -14.53 -3.47
N ASP A 105 -3.50 -14.54 -3.56
CA ASP A 105 -2.72 -15.77 -3.35
C ASP A 105 -2.60 -16.05 -1.84
N LYS A 106 -3.61 -16.69 -1.29
CA LYS A 106 -3.71 -16.93 0.16
C LYS A 106 -2.54 -17.72 0.73
N GLN A 107 -2.01 -18.68 -0.03
CA GLN A 107 -0.94 -19.54 0.44
C GLN A 107 0.34 -18.71 0.62
N ARG A 108 0.81 -18.08 -0.46
CA ARG A 108 2.05 -17.31 -0.44
C ARG A 108 1.99 -16.13 0.52
N ASN A 109 0.84 -15.44 0.58
CA ASN A 109 0.67 -14.36 1.55
C ASN A 109 0.74 -14.86 3.01
N SER A 110 0.14 -16.01 3.33
CA SER A 110 0.19 -16.57 4.69
C SER A 110 1.60 -17.00 5.08
N GLU A 111 2.36 -17.56 4.13
CA GLU A 111 3.76 -17.94 4.31
C GLU A 111 4.64 -16.71 4.64
N LEU A 112 4.51 -15.61 3.89
CA LEU A 112 5.25 -14.37 4.18
C LEU A 112 4.82 -13.71 5.49
N VAL A 113 3.51 -13.74 5.82
CA VAL A 113 3.01 -13.21 7.10
C VAL A 113 3.60 -14.01 8.27
N GLU A 114 3.67 -15.34 8.17
CA GLU A 114 4.32 -16.16 9.21
C GLU A 114 5.82 -15.90 9.31
N LEU A 115 6.52 -15.80 8.18
CA LEU A 115 7.95 -15.48 8.13
C LEU A 115 8.27 -14.14 8.81
N ALA A 116 7.38 -13.16 8.64
CA ALA A 116 7.51 -11.82 9.20
C ALA A 116 7.27 -11.76 10.73
N ARG A 117 6.72 -12.80 11.37
CA ARG A 117 6.39 -12.72 12.80
C ARG A 117 7.63 -12.47 13.67
N PRO A 118 7.48 -11.66 14.75
CA PRO A 118 6.23 -11.10 15.28
C PRO A 118 5.82 -9.75 14.66
N LEU A 119 6.50 -9.27 13.61
CA LEU A 119 6.27 -7.95 13.04
C LEU A 119 4.93 -7.92 12.27
N PRO A 120 4.18 -6.80 12.34
CA PRO A 120 2.92 -6.64 11.61
C PRO A 120 3.15 -6.51 10.11
N CYS A 121 2.18 -7.00 9.32
CA CYS A 121 2.15 -6.82 7.87
C CYS A 121 0.93 -6.01 7.43
N THR A 122 1.10 -5.18 6.41
CA THR A 122 0.03 -4.46 5.69
C THR A 122 -0.10 -5.03 4.28
N PHE A 123 -1.32 -5.38 3.88
CA PHE A 123 -1.58 -5.75 2.49
C PHE A 123 -1.70 -4.48 1.65
N HIS A 124 -0.80 -4.27 0.70
CA HIS A 124 -0.79 -3.01 -0.06
C HIS A 124 -1.92 -2.93 -1.12
N ARG A 125 -1.76 -1.99 -2.06
CA ARG A 125 -2.75 -1.67 -3.10
C ARG A 125 -3.07 -2.77 -4.11
N ALA A 126 -2.44 -3.95 -4.03
CA ALA A 126 -2.85 -5.12 -4.82
C ALA A 126 -4.34 -5.46 -4.68
N VAL A 127 -4.98 -5.11 -3.55
CA VAL A 127 -6.41 -5.35 -3.37
C VAL A 127 -7.25 -4.63 -4.42
N ASP A 128 -6.79 -3.47 -4.90
CA ASP A 128 -7.45 -2.66 -5.93
C ASP A 128 -7.48 -3.38 -7.30
N ALA A 129 -6.62 -4.38 -7.52
CA ALA A 129 -6.52 -5.16 -8.75
C ALA A 129 -7.30 -6.50 -8.71
N THR A 130 -7.98 -6.80 -7.60
CA THR A 130 -8.76 -8.03 -7.46
C THR A 130 -10.11 -7.93 -8.15
N SER A 131 -10.61 -9.05 -8.67
CA SER A 131 -11.91 -9.09 -9.34
C SER A 131 -13.11 -8.95 -8.38
N ASP A 132 -12.95 -9.34 -7.11
CA ASP A 132 -13.92 -9.10 -6.04
C ASP A 132 -13.20 -8.53 -4.80
N TYR A 133 -13.29 -7.20 -4.67
CA TYR A 133 -12.70 -6.45 -3.57
C TYR A 133 -13.19 -6.93 -2.19
N HIS A 134 -14.48 -7.24 -2.03
CA HIS A 134 -15.01 -7.65 -0.72
C HIS A 134 -14.56 -9.06 -0.34
N ALA A 135 -14.46 -9.97 -1.31
CA ALA A 135 -13.84 -11.28 -1.09
C ALA A 135 -12.37 -11.13 -0.72
N ALA A 136 -11.61 -10.33 -1.47
CA ALA A 136 -10.19 -10.10 -1.21
C ALA A 136 -9.93 -9.57 0.20
N ILE A 137 -10.72 -8.60 0.70
CA ILE A 137 -10.57 -8.10 2.08
C ILE A 137 -10.73 -9.21 3.13
N ARG A 138 -11.68 -10.13 2.94
CA ARG A 138 -11.86 -11.27 3.86
C ARG A 138 -10.67 -12.23 3.81
N GLU A 139 -10.15 -12.48 2.62
CA GLU A 139 -8.99 -13.37 2.41
C GLU A 139 -7.71 -12.78 2.99
N VAL A 140 -7.48 -11.49 2.76
CA VAL A 140 -6.36 -10.74 3.35
C VAL A 140 -6.42 -10.80 4.88
N ALA A 141 -7.58 -10.56 5.47
CA ALA A 141 -7.75 -10.69 6.93
C ALA A 141 -7.46 -12.11 7.42
N ALA A 142 -7.90 -13.13 6.67
CA ALA A 142 -7.66 -14.53 7.01
C ALA A 142 -6.17 -14.94 6.90
N CYS A 143 -5.38 -14.28 6.04
CA CYS A 143 -3.94 -14.49 5.93
C CYS A 143 -3.15 -13.88 7.11
N GLY A 144 -3.78 -13.06 7.96
CA GLY A 144 -3.18 -12.52 9.19
C GLY A 144 -2.65 -11.09 9.10
N PHE A 145 -2.85 -10.39 7.97
CA PHE A 145 -2.51 -8.96 7.84
C PHE A 145 -3.22 -8.10 8.88
N LYS A 146 -2.56 -7.02 9.32
CA LYS A 146 -3.09 -6.09 10.34
C LYS A 146 -3.75 -4.86 9.73
N ALA A 147 -3.45 -4.55 8.48
CA ALA A 147 -4.00 -3.43 7.75
C ALA A 147 -4.06 -3.74 6.26
N VAL A 148 -4.86 -2.97 5.53
CA VAL A 148 -4.94 -2.99 4.06
C VAL A 148 -4.79 -1.56 3.57
N GLY A 149 -3.86 -1.34 2.64
CA GLY A 149 -3.70 -0.09 1.91
C GLY A 149 -4.54 -0.12 0.64
N THR A 150 -5.41 0.88 0.47
CA THR A 150 -6.31 1.01 -0.68
C THR A 150 -6.02 2.33 -1.37
N GLY A 151 -6.08 2.39 -2.69
CA GLY A 151 -6.10 3.66 -3.41
C GLY A 151 -7.50 4.27 -3.41
N ASP A 152 -7.58 5.61 -3.39
CA ASP A 152 -8.79 6.28 -3.87
C ASP A 152 -8.87 6.05 -5.38
N TYR A 153 -9.63 5.04 -5.80
CA TYR A 153 -9.99 4.84 -7.21
C TYR A 153 -10.97 5.95 -7.63
N ALA A 154 -10.47 7.16 -7.86
CA ALA A 154 -11.15 8.17 -8.67
C ALA A 154 -10.98 7.84 -10.17
N GLY A 155 -11.19 6.59 -10.54
CA GLY A 155 -11.33 6.12 -11.91
C GLY A 155 -12.82 5.92 -12.17
N GLY A 156 -13.43 6.87 -12.89
CA GLY A 156 -14.87 6.97 -13.07
C GLY A 156 -15.53 5.68 -13.55
N ARG A 157 -16.52 5.21 -12.79
CA ARG A 157 -17.72 4.66 -13.41
C ARG A 157 -18.45 5.85 -14.01
N SER A 158 -18.21 6.10 -15.30
CA SER A 158 -19.18 6.86 -16.08
C SER A 158 -20.48 6.08 -16.02
N GLU A 159 -21.49 6.65 -15.34
CA GLU A 159 -22.87 6.31 -15.66
C GLU A 159 -23.05 6.67 -17.14
N GLU A 160 -23.22 5.66 -18.00
CA GLU A 160 -23.79 5.87 -19.32
C GLU A 160 -25.26 6.30 -19.15
N GLY A 161 -25.45 7.59 -18.85
CA GLY A 161 -26.70 8.30 -19.00
C GLY A 161 -26.70 8.97 -20.36
N GLY A 162 -27.52 8.47 -21.28
CA GLY A 162 -27.59 8.92 -22.65
C GLY A 162 -28.00 10.39 -22.84
N ALA A 163 -27.46 10.93 -23.94
CA ALA A 163 -27.99 11.98 -24.81
C ALA A 163 -28.16 13.42 -24.28
N GLY A 164 -27.36 14.33 -24.85
CA GLY A 164 -27.91 15.58 -25.41
C GLY A 164 -27.24 16.89 -25.02
N GLY A 165 -26.33 17.39 -25.88
CA GLY A 165 -26.39 18.76 -26.39
C GLY A 165 -25.79 19.94 -25.61
N ALA A 166 -24.75 20.52 -26.23
CA ALA A 166 -24.46 21.96 -26.39
C ALA A 166 -23.71 22.78 -25.31
N SER A 167 -22.51 23.19 -25.74
CA SER A 167 -21.85 24.53 -25.67
C SER A 167 -21.61 25.26 -24.33
N GLU A 168 -20.31 25.48 -24.06
CA GLU A 168 -19.63 26.78 -23.91
C GLU A 168 -20.03 27.72 -22.76
N GLY A 169 -19.05 28.07 -21.91
CA GLY A 169 -19.16 29.22 -21.01
C GLY A 169 -18.46 29.10 -19.66
N ASP A 170 -17.33 29.78 -19.56
CA ASP A 170 -16.60 30.25 -18.37
C ASP A 170 -17.48 30.60 -17.15
N LYS A 171 -17.08 30.18 -15.94
CA LYS A 171 -17.36 30.87 -14.65
C LYS A 171 -16.73 30.18 -13.42
N VAL A 172 -15.73 30.85 -12.87
CA VAL A 172 -15.34 30.80 -11.45
C VAL A 172 -16.56 31.02 -10.55
N ARG A 173 -16.74 30.19 -9.51
CA ARG A 173 -17.42 30.60 -8.26
C ARG A 173 -17.04 29.71 -7.07
N ARG A 174 -16.52 30.39 -6.04
CA ARG A 174 -16.35 29.91 -4.65
C ARG A 174 -17.70 29.88 -3.90
N SER A 175 -17.68 29.19 -2.76
CA SER A 175 -18.52 29.30 -1.55
C SER A 175 -19.67 28.30 -1.42
N GLY A 176 -19.71 27.61 -0.28
CA GLY A 176 -20.90 26.87 0.15
C GLY A 176 -20.72 25.93 1.34
N ASN A 177 -20.27 26.44 2.48
CA ASN A 177 -20.34 25.74 3.77
C ASN A 177 -21.81 25.46 4.15
N LYS A 178 -22.21 24.20 4.37
CA LYS A 178 -23.41 23.84 5.15
C LYS A 178 -23.21 22.55 5.94
N LYS A 179 -22.94 22.77 7.24
CA LYS A 179 -23.53 22.16 8.44
C LYS A 179 -23.87 20.65 8.45
N ALA A 180 -23.14 19.98 9.32
CA ALA A 180 -23.55 19.01 10.34
C ALA A 180 -25.06 18.70 10.47
N LEU A 181 -25.37 17.40 10.42
CA LEU A 181 -26.38 16.77 11.27
C LEU A 181 -25.68 15.68 12.08
N GLN A 182 -25.60 15.89 13.40
CA GLN A 182 -25.52 14.83 14.40
C GLN A 182 -26.91 14.73 15.05
N ALA A 183 -27.32 13.50 15.33
CA ALA A 183 -28.15 13.18 16.48
C ALA A 183 -27.22 12.61 17.56
#